data_AF-A0A7Y5T0R1-F1
#
_entry.id   AF-A0A7Y5T0R1-F1
#
_cell.length_a   1.000
_cell.length_b   1.000
_cell.length_c   1.000
_cell.angle_alpha   90.00
_cell.angle_beta   90.00
_cell.angle_gamma   90.00
#
_symmetry.space_group_name_H-M   'P 1'
#
loop_
_entity.id
_entity.type
_entity.pdbx_description
1 polymer ?
#
loop_
_entity_poly.entity_id
_entity_poly.type
_entity_poly.pdbx_seq_one_letter_code
_entity_poly.pdbx_strand_id
1 'polypeptide(L)'
;MDQPPKVDPSVEKEFLQIVKEKYGGNLELAVNRAFQLFVMIEKQTDGMKIMMDKISAIRSQITDLNSEAAKALQDINEIKKRAKET
;
A
#
# COMPACT_ATOMS: atom_id res chain seq x y z
N MET A 1 -36.07 -2.06 -11.82
CA MET A 1 -34.87 -2.49 -12.56
C MET A 1 -34.05 -1.24 -12.79
N ASP A 2 -32.90 -1.12 -12.14
CA ASP A 2 -31.99 0.00 -12.37
C ASP A 2 -31.44 -0.12 -13.79
N GLN A 3 -31.54 0.95 -14.57
CA GLN A 3 -30.91 1.00 -15.87
C GLN A 3 -29.39 0.86 -15.68
N PRO A 4 -28.70 0.07 -16.52
CA PRO A 4 -27.25 0.01 -16.47
C PRO A 4 -26.68 1.43 -16.66
N PRO A 5 -25.61 1.79 -15.94
CA PRO A 5 -25.01 3.10 -16.06
C PRO A 5 -24.66 3.36 -17.53
N LYS A 6 -25.08 4.51 -18.05
CA LYS A 6 -24.74 4.94 -19.41
C LYS A 6 -23.23 5.12 -19.48
N VAL A 7 -22.58 4.26 -20.26
CA VAL A 7 -21.15 4.39 -20.58
C VAL A 7 -20.99 5.55 -21.55
N ASP A 8 -19.96 6.37 -21.34
CA ASP A 8 -19.60 7.43 -22.26
C ASP A 8 -19.29 6.82 -23.65
N PRO A 9 -19.94 7.28 -24.74
CA PRO A 9 -19.72 6.73 -26.08
C PRO A 9 -18.26 6.80 -26.56
N SER A 10 -17.48 7.77 -26.07
CA SER A 10 -16.05 7.87 -26.39
C SER A 10 -15.26 6.73 -25.76
N VAL A 11 -15.55 6.40 -24.50
CA VAL A 11 -14.93 5.32 -23.74
C VAL A 11 -15.31 3.96 -24.33
N GLU A 12 -16.58 3.78 -24.72
CA GLU A 12 -17.04 2.57 -25.39
C GLU A 12 -16.30 2.36 -26.72
N LYS A 13 -16.13 3.43 -27.52
CA LYS A 13 -15.42 3.36 -28.80
C LYS A 13 -13.95 3.02 -28.63
N GLU A 14 -13.26 3.63 -27.67
CA GLU A 14 -11.86 3.32 -27.36
C GLU A 14 -11.70 1.87 -26.91
N PHE A 15 -12.58 1.39 -26.03
CA PHE A 15 -12.57 0.00 -25.58
C PHE A 15 -12.75 -0.98 -26.74
N LEU A 16 -13.75 -0.76 -27.60
CA LEU A 16 -13.99 -1.61 -28.77
C LEU A 16 -12.81 -1.58 -29.76
N GLN A 17 -12.15 -0.43 -29.91
CA GLN A 17 -10.94 -0.32 -30.72
C GLN A 17 -9.79 -1.16 -30.14
N ILE A 18 -9.58 -1.12 -28.82
CA ILE A 18 -8.59 -1.97 -28.14
C ILE A 18 -8.92 -3.45 -28.30
N VAL A 19 -10.20 -3.84 -28.17
CA VAL A 19 -10.65 -5.22 -28.37
C VAL A 19 -10.33 -5.69 -29.78
N LYS A 20 -10.57 -4.83 -30.79
CA LYS A 20 -10.28 -5.14 -32.18
C LYS A 20 -8.78 -5.26 -32.44
N GLU A 21 -7.98 -4.30 -31.98
CA GLU A 21 -6.55 -4.23 -32.27
C GLU A 21 -5.74 -5.28 -31.51
N LYS A 22 -6.05 -5.52 -30.23
CA LYS A 22 -5.24 -6.37 -29.34
C LYS A 22 -5.79 -7.76 -29.13
N TYR A 23 -7.10 -7.94 -29.30
CA TYR A 23 -7.78 -9.21 -29.03
C TYR A 23 -8.53 -9.74 -30.27
N GLY A 24 -8.29 -9.16 -31.44
CA GLY A 24 -8.88 -9.61 -32.71
C GLY A 24 -10.41 -9.52 -32.74
N GLY A 25 -11.01 -8.65 -31.93
CA GLY A 25 -12.46 -8.57 -31.78
C GLY A 25 -13.05 -9.49 -30.71
N ASN A 26 -12.24 -10.32 -30.04
CA ASN A 26 -12.72 -11.21 -28.98
C ASN A 26 -12.95 -10.43 -27.67
N LEU A 27 -14.21 -10.04 -27.46
CA LEU A 27 -14.66 -9.27 -26.31
C LEU A 27 -14.51 -10.03 -24.99
N GLU A 28 -14.86 -11.31 -24.99
CA GLU A 28 -14.80 -12.16 -23.79
C GLU A 28 -13.36 -12.26 -23.26
N LEU A 29 -12.39 -12.45 -24.16
CA LEU A 29 -10.98 -12.50 -23.81
C LEU A 29 -10.49 -11.16 -23.24
N ALA A 30 -10.89 -10.04 -23.86
CA ALA A 30 -10.51 -8.70 -23.41
C ALA A 30 -11.07 -8.39 -22.00
N VAL A 31 -12.34 -8.72 -21.75
CA VAL A 31 -12.99 -8.53 -20.45
C VAL A 31 -12.35 -9.42 -19.38
N ASN A 32 -12.12 -10.70 -19.68
CA ASN A 32 -11.45 -11.62 -18.75
C ASN A 32 -10.05 -11.12 -18.38
N ARG A 33 -9.31 -10.56 -19.35
CA ARG A 33 -7.99 -9.98 -19.09
C ARG A 33 -8.07 -8.71 -18.24
N ALA A 34 -9.03 -7.83 -18.52
CA ALA A 34 -9.27 -6.63 -17.71
C ALA A 34 -9.62 -7.00 -16.26
N PHE A 35 -10.47 -8.01 -16.06
CA PHE A 35 -10.84 -8.50 -14.74
C PHE A 35 -9.64 -9.06 -13.97
N GLN A 36 -8.79 -9.87 -14.61
CA GLN A 36 -7.57 -10.37 -13.99
C GLN A 36 -6.62 -9.25 -13.55
N LEU A 37 -6.44 -8.23 -14.39
CA LEU A 37 -5.61 -7.06 -14.07
C LEU A 37 -6.18 -6.27 -12.90
N PHE A 38 -7.50 -6.05 -12.88
CA PHE A 38 -8.19 -5.40 -11.77
C PHE A 38 -7.97 -6.15 -10.46
N VAL A 39 -8.21 -7.47 -10.43
CA VAL A 39 -7.99 -8.30 -9.23
C VAL A 39 -6.53 -8.28 -8.79
N MET A 40 -5.56 -8.25 -9.71
CA MET A 40 -4.16 -8.16 -9.37
C MET A 40 -3.80 -6.81 -8.72
N ILE A 41 -4.32 -5.70 -9.24
CA ILE A 41 -4.10 -4.35 -8.71
C ILE A 41 -4.74 -4.19 -7.33
N GLU A 42 -5.97 -4.67 -7.15
CA GLU A 42 -6.65 -4.67 -5.85
C GLU A 42 -5.84 -5.46 -4.81
N LYS A 43 -5.41 -6.69 -5.15
CA LYS A 43 -4.56 -7.50 -4.26
C LYS A 43 -3.22 -6.85 -3.95
N GLN A 44 -2.62 -6.14 -4.89
CA GLN A 44 -1.39 -5.37 -4.65
C GLN A 44 -1.64 -4.18 -3.73
N THR A 45 -2.78 -3.50 -3.87
CA THR A 45 -3.18 -2.38 -3.02
C THR A 45 -3.38 -2.85 -1.58
N ASP A 46 -4.05 -3.98 -1.37
CA ASP A 46 -4.21 -4.61 -0.06
C ASP A 46 -2.85 -5.02 0.54
N GLY A 47 -1.98 -5.64 -0.28
CA GLY A 47 -0.62 -5.99 0.14
C GLY A 47 0.21 -4.76 0.54
N MET A 48 0.06 -3.66 -0.20
CA MET A 48 0.75 -2.39 0.07
C MET A 48 0.25 -1.74 1.35
N LYS A 49 -1.05 -1.81 1.62
CA LYS A 49 -1.64 -1.36 2.90
C LYS A 49 -1.09 -2.15 4.08
N ILE A 50 -1.09 -3.48 4.00
CA ILE A 50 -0.52 -4.35 5.05
C ILE A 50 0.96 -4.02 5.30
N MET A 51 1.73 -3.75 4.24
CA MET A 51 3.14 -3.38 4.37
C MET A 51 3.31 -2.01 5.05
N MET A 52 2.49 -1.02 4.71
CA MET A 52 2.50 0.30 5.34
C MET A 52 2.14 0.24 6.83
N ASP A 53 1.17 -0.60 7.20
CA ASP A 53 0.80 -0.82 8.60
C ASP A 53 1.99 -1.44 9.38
N LYS A 54 2.68 -2.43 8.80
CA LYS A 54 3.88 -3.04 9.39
C LYS A 54 5.03 -2.03 9.54
N ILE A 55 5.28 -1.21 8.52
CA ILE A 55 6.32 -0.15 8.58
C ILE A 55 5.99 0.86 9.68
N SER A 56 4.71 1.21 9.84
CA SER A 56 4.27 2.14 10.89
C SER A 56 4.46 1.55 12.28
N ALA A 57 4.15 0.26 12.48
CA ALA A 57 4.41 -0.44 13.73
C ALA A 57 5.91 -0.50 14.06
N ILE A 58 6.77 -0.82 13.08
CA ILE A 58 8.23 -0.84 13.26
C ILE A 58 8.75 0.55 13.63
N ARG A 59 8.25 1.61 12.99
CA ARG A 59 8.62 3.00 13.34
C ARG A 59 8.28 3.33 14.79
N SER A 60 7.10 2.93 15.27
CA SER A 60 6.72 3.12 16.68
C SER A 60 7.70 2.44 17.62
N GLN A 61 8.04 1.17 17.36
CA GLN A 61 9.00 0.43 18.18
C GLN A 61 10.39 1.06 18.22
N ILE A 62 10.87 1.59 17.08
CA ILE A 62 12.14 2.33 17.03
C ILE A 62 12.08 3.58 17.90
N THR A 63 10.96 4.32 17.87
CA THR A 63 10.77 5.50 18.72
C THR A 63 10.81 5.13 20.21
N ASP A 64 10.14 4.05 20.60
CA ASP A 64 10.12 3.58 21.99
C ASP A 64 11.52 3.19 22.47
N LEU A 65 12.24 2.38 21.67
CA LEU A 65 13.62 1.98 21.96
C LEU A 65 14.57 3.17 22.08
N ASN A 66 14.40 4.19 21.24
CA ASN A 66 15.20 5.42 21.32
C ASN A 66 14.91 6.19 22.61
N SER A 67 13.66 6.22 23.09
CA SER A 67 13.30 6.83 24.36
C SER A 67 13.92 6.08 25.54
N GLU A 68 13.87 4.75 25.52
CA GLU A 68 14.49 3.90 26.54
C GLU A 68 16.02 4.07 26.58
N ALA A 69 16.67 4.10 25.42
CA ALA A 69 18.11 4.34 25.32
C ALA A 69 18.50 5.72 25.87
N ALA A 70 17.70 6.76 25.59
CA ALA A 70 17.94 8.10 26.13
C ALA A 70 17.85 8.13 27.66
N LYS A 71 16.85 7.44 28.25
CA LYS A 71 16.73 7.31 29.71
C LYS A 71 17.92 6.57 30.31
N ALA A 72 18.31 5.43 29.73
CA ALA A 72 19.46 4.67 30.20
C ALA A 72 20.76 5.51 30.19
N LEU A 73 20.95 6.34 29.16
CA LEU A 73 22.09 7.27 29.11
C LEU A 73 22.04 8.36 30.19
N GLN A 74 20.85 8.85 30.54
CA GLN A 74 20.68 9.78 31.66
C GLN A 74 21.05 9.12 32.99
N ASP A 75 20.55 7.90 33.24
CA ASP A 75 20.84 7.14 34.45
C ASP A 75 22.35 6.88 34.60
N ILE A 76 23.03 6.51 33.51
CA ILE A 76 24.49 6.32 33.49
C ILE A 76 25.22 7.61 33.87
N ASN A 77 24.78 8.76 33.35
CA ASN A 77 25.39 10.05 33.68
C ASN A 77 25.18 10.43 35.15
N GLU A 78 24.00 10.17 35.71
CA GLU A 78 23.74 10.40 37.13
C GLU A 78 24.60 9.50 38.02
N ILE A 79 24.70 8.21 37.70
CA ILE A 79 25.55 7.26 38.44
C ILE A 79 27.01 7.72 38.41
N LYS A 80 27.51 8.11 37.22
CA LYS A 80 28.88 8.61 37.05
C LYS A 80 29.14 9.89 37.83
N LYS A 81 28.14 10.77 37.95
CA LYS A 81 28.25 12.00 38.76
C LYS A 81 28.37 11.66 40.25
N ARG A 82 27.47 10.82 40.78
CA ARG A 82 27.50 10.40 42.19
C ARG A 82 28.82 9.70 42.56
N ALA A 83 29.34 8.85 41.66
CA ALA A 83 30.61 8.17 41.86
C ALA A 83 31.85 9.10 41.87
N LYS A 84 31.75 10.32 41.35
CA LYS A 84 32.82 11.34 41.43
C LYS A 84 32.73 12.22 42.68
N GLU A 85 31.56 12.26 43.32
CA GLU A 85 31.29 13.03 44.54
C GLU A 85 31.58 12.20 45.82
N THR A 86 31.98 10.94 45.66
CA THR A 86 32.40 10.01 46.73
C THR A 86 33.90 9.77 46.65
#